data_AF-A0A1J6YZ85-F1
#
_entry.id   AF-A0A1J6YZ85-F1
#
_cell.length_a   1.000
_cell.length_b   1.000
_cell.length_c   1.000
_cell.angle_alpha   90.00
_cell.angle_beta   90.00
_cell.angle_gamma   90.00
#
_symmetry.space_group_name_H-M   'P 1'
#
loop_
_entity.id
_entity.type
_entity.pdbx_description
1 polymer ?
#
loop_
_entity_poly.entity_id
_entity_poly.type
_entity_poly.pdbx_seq_one_letter_code
_entity_poly.pdbx_strand_id
1 'polypeptide(L)'
;MSLMGDVQKFIESHPGCTSSDIANAFADFPRKSVLQSTSKLRQCGRIAHRFEGKTRRHFALETDIQPDQEPDIGTKPVRSCYVGTNDPQVIMHLIRQAETLESGGLFRRAATVWMEAFRESHIPSERSAFLARRERCLRKSRKYVASGSEWYLSGNYVGS
;
A
#
# COMPACT_ATOMS: atom_id res chain seq x y z
N MET A 1 27.32 9.41 -3.47
CA MET A 1 27.20 8.18 -4.28
C MET A 1 25.84 7.57 -3.98
N SER A 2 25.00 7.30 -4.99
CA SER A 2 23.68 6.72 -4.79
C SER A 2 23.70 5.29 -5.31
N LEU A 3 23.62 4.31 -4.40
CA LEU A 3 23.66 2.87 -4.70
C LEU A 3 22.75 2.49 -5.87
N MET A 4 21.56 3.09 -5.94
CA MET A 4 20.58 2.80 -7.00
C MET A 4 21.05 3.28 -8.38
N GLY A 5 21.72 4.43 -8.46
CA GLY A 5 22.27 4.95 -9.72
C GLY A 5 23.49 4.17 -10.17
N ASP A 6 24.33 3.76 -9.23
CA ASP A 6 25.54 2.97 -9.51
C ASP A 6 25.17 1.57 -10.02
N VAL A 7 24.16 0.94 -9.42
CA VAL A 7 23.59 -0.34 -9.89
C VAL A 7 22.95 -0.20 -11.28
N GLN A 8 22.31 0.93 -11.58
CA GLN A 8 21.73 1.18 -12.90
C GLN A 8 22.83 1.24 -13.98
N LYS A 9 23.89 2.04 -13.76
CA LYS A 9 25.04 2.12 -14.67
C LYS A 9 25.76 0.78 -14.85
N PHE A 10 25.84 -0.02 -13.79
CA PHE A 10 26.42 -1.36 -13.86
C PHE A 10 25.62 -2.28 -14.79
N ILE A 11 24.30 -2.22 -14.74
CA ILE A 11 23.42 -3.03 -15.60
C ILE A 11 23.42 -2.51 -17.05
N GLU A 12 23.58 -1.21 -17.25
CA GLU A 12 23.78 -0.61 -18.58
C GLU A 12 25.09 -1.06 -19.24
N SER A 13 26.16 -1.23 -18.46
CA SER A 13 27.47 -1.71 -18.95
C SER A 13 27.54 -3.23 -19.16
N HIS A 14 26.66 -3.99 -18.50
CA HIS A 14 26.65 -5.46 -18.55
C HIS A 14 25.23 -5.99 -18.79
N PRO A 15 24.73 -5.96 -20.04
CA PRO A 15 23.42 -6.52 -20.35
C PRO A 15 23.43 -8.04 -20.14
N GLY A 16 22.36 -8.57 -19.55
CA GLY A 16 22.20 -10.00 -19.29
C GLY A 16 22.66 -10.48 -17.90
N CYS A 17 23.08 -9.57 -17.01
CA CYS A 17 23.50 -9.95 -15.66
C CYS A 17 22.41 -10.63 -14.83
N THR A 18 22.81 -11.60 -14.00
CA THR A 18 21.90 -12.17 -12.99
C THR A 18 21.90 -11.33 -11.72
N SER A 19 20.86 -11.52 -10.89
CA SER A 19 20.78 -10.87 -9.58
C SER A 19 21.93 -11.24 -8.64
N SER A 20 22.50 -12.44 -8.80
CA SER A 20 23.69 -12.88 -8.07
C SER A 20 24.94 -12.14 -8.53
N ASP A 21 25.12 -11.96 -9.84
CA ASP A 21 26.28 -11.25 -10.40
C ASP A 21 26.30 -9.79 -9.94
N ILE A 22 25.13 -9.14 -9.92
CA ILE A 22 24.99 -7.77 -9.42
C ILE A 22 25.32 -7.73 -7.92
N ALA A 23 24.82 -8.68 -7.13
CA ALA A 23 25.14 -8.73 -5.70
C ALA A 23 26.65 -8.94 -5.44
N ASN A 24 27.32 -9.71 -6.29
CA ASN A 24 28.76 -9.97 -6.17
C ASN A 24 29.60 -8.75 -6.61
N ALA A 25 29.15 -8.00 -7.62
CA ALA A 25 29.82 -6.77 -8.06
C ALA A 25 29.77 -5.66 -7.01
N PHE A 26 28.70 -5.63 -6.20
CA PHE A 26 28.52 -4.67 -5.11
C PHE A 26 28.75 -5.33 -3.74
N ALA A 27 29.87 -6.04 -3.57
CA ALA A 27 30.22 -6.74 -2.34
C ALA A 27 30.37 -5.81 -1.11
N ASP A 28 30.67 -4.52 -1.35
CA ASP A 28 30.80 -3.49 -0.31
C ASP A 28 29.46 -3.17 0.37
N PHE A 29 28.34 -3.54 -0.24
CA PHE A 29 27.00 -3.28 0.26
C PHE A 29 26.31 -4.58 0.67
N PRO A 30 25.39 -4.54 1.65
CA PRO A 30 24.64 -5.72 2.03
C PRO A 30 23.81 -6.20 0.83
N ARG A 31 23.95 -7.49 0.50
CA ARG A 31 23.27 -8.14 -0.63
C ARG A 31 21.78 -7.81 -0.72
N LYS A 32 21.09 -7.73 0.43
CA LYS A 32 19.67 -7.37 0.50
C LYS A 32 19.39 -5.96 -0.04
N SER A 33 20.25 -4.98 0.23
CA SER A 33 20.08 -3.58 -0.22
C SER A 33 20.30 -3.44 -1.72
N VAL A 34 21.29 -4.16 -2.27
CA VAL A 34 21.55 -4.22 -3.72
C VAL A 34 20.34 -4.82 -4.44
N LEU A 35 19.83 -5.94 -3.95
CA LEU A 35 18.65 -6.60 -4.54
C LEU A 35 17.35 -5.79 -4.38
N GLN A 36 17.20 -5.05 -3.30
CA GLN A 36 16.07 -4.11 -3.14
C GLN A 36 16.17 -2.95 -4.14
N SER A 37 17.37 -2.44 -4.37
CA SER A 37 17.63 -1.38 -5.36
C SER A 37 17.33 -1.87 -6.77
N THR A 38 17.76 -3.07 -7.16
CA THR A 38 17.41 -3.66 -8.47
C THR A 38 15.91 -3.92 -8.63
N SER A 39 15.24 -4.36 -7.56
CA SER A 39 13.77 -4.52 -7.56
C SER A 39 13.05 -3.19 -7.73
N LYS A 40 13.53 -2.13 -7.07
CA LYS A 40 12.99 -0.78 -7.21
C LYS A 40 13.21 -0.23 -8.62
N LEU A 41 14.37 -0.46 -9.23
CA LEU A 41 14.66 -0.09 -10.62
C LEU A 41 13.71 -0.77 -11.62
N ARG A 42 13.33 -2.03 -11.36
CA ARG A 42 12.29 -2.71 -12.14
C ARG A 42 10.92 -2.08 -11.94
N GLN A 43 10.52 -1.82 -10.70
CA GLN A 43 9.22 -1.20 -10.40
C GLN A 43 9.09 0.20 -11.03
N CYS A 44 10.19 0.95 -11.08
CA CYS A 44 10.25 2.25 -11.73
C CYS A 44 10.42 2.16 -13.26
N GLY A 45 10.45 0.97 -13.86
CA GLY A 45 10.54 0.79 -15.31
C GLY A 45 11.87 1.18 -15.93
N ARG A 46 12.96 1.31 -15.15
CA ARG A 46 14.28 1.73 -15.67
C ARG A 46 15.12 0.58 -16.20
N ILE A 47 14.80 -0.65 -15.80
CA ILE A 47 15.56 -1.86 -16.13
C ILE A 47 14.58 -2.94 -16.56
N ALA A 48 14.83 -3.54 -17.72
CA ALA A 48 14.09 -4.69 -18.19
C ALA A 48 14.62 -5.96 -17.52
N HIS A 49 13.73 -6.93 -17.30
CA HIS A 49 14.16 -8.22 -16.79
C HIS A 49 13.36 -9.33 -17.44
N ARG A 50 14.06 -10.09 -18.27
CA ARG A 50 13.51 -11.14 -19.11
C ARG A 50 13.95 -12.51 -18.62
N PHE A 51 13.21 -13.52 -19.04
CA PHE A 51 13.56 -14.91 -18.80
C PHE A 51 14.36 -15.42 -19.99
N GLU A 52 15.59 -15.84 -19.75
CA GLU A 52 16.44 -16.42 -20.79
C GLU A 52 16.85 -17.83 -20.35
N GLY A 53 16.28 -18.84 -21.01
CA GLY A 53 16.52 -20.25 -20.70
C GLY A 53 15.97 -20.67 -19.33
N LYS A 54 16.86 -20.87 -18.35
CA LYS A 54 16.51 -21.27 -16.96
C LYS A 54 16.73 -20.15 -15.94
N THR A 55 17.37 -19.06 -16.35
CA THR A 55 17.82 -17.98 -15.46
C THR A 55 17.16 -16.67 -15.82
N ARG A 56 16.90 -15.85 -14.81
CA ARG A 56 16.34 -14.52 -15.03
C ARG A 56 17.47 -13.50 -15.13
N ARG A 57 17.43 -12.66 -16.17
CA ARG A 57 18.51 -11.74 -16.52
C ARG A 57 18.02 -10.30 -16.61
N HIS A 58 18.88 -9.37 -16.19
CA HIS A 58 18.65 -7.94 -16.21
C HIS A 58 19.23 -7.33 -17.48
N PHE A 59 18.46 -6.49 -18.17
CA PHE A 59 18.86 -5.79 -19.37
C PHE A 59 18.67 -4.29 -19.18
N ALA A 60 19.56 -3.51 -19.78
CA ALA A 60 19.34 -2.08 -19.96
C ALA A 60 18.03 -1.88 -20.72
N LEU A 61 17.24 -0.88 -20.34
CA LEU A 61 16.08 -0.49 -21.14
C LEU A 61 16.60 0.31 -22.33
N GLU A 62 16.97 -0.37 -23.42
CA GLU A 62 17.20 0.28 -24.71
C GLU A 62 15.85 0.77 -25.24
N THR A 63 15.78 2.06 -25.61
CA THR A 63 14.61 2.73 -26.18
C THR A 63 14.29 2.28 -27.61
N ASP A 64 15.04 1.35 -28.18
CA ASP A 64 14.84 0.90 -29.56
C ASP A 64 14.14 -0.46 -29.57
N ILE A 65 12.83 -0.37 -29.72
CA ILE A 65 11.93 -1.47 -30.05
C ILE A 65 12.39 -2.06 -31.40
N GLN A 66 12.99 -3.25 -31.41
CA GLN A 66 12.88 -4.14 -32.57
C GLN A 66 11.53 -4.88 -32.47
N PRO A 67 10.64 -4.77 -33.48
CA PRO A 67 9.24 -5.17 -33.37
C PRO A 67 8.97 -6.64 -33.75
N ASP A 68 9.90 -7.57 -33.54
CA ASP A 68 9.78 -8.91 -34.16
C ASP A 68 9.68 -10.09 -33.18
N GLN A 69 9.37 -9.84 -31.91
CA GLN A 69 8.76 -10.87 -31.06
C GLN A 69 7.58 -10.27 -30.34
N GLU A 70 6.39 -10.50 -30.91
CA GLU A 70 5.11 -10.30 -30.22
C GLU A 70 5.21 -10.84 -28.81
N PRO A 71 5.14 -9.98 -27.79
CA PRO A 71 4.85 -10.47 -26.48
C PRO A 71 3.34 -10.50 -26.39
N ASP A 72 2.81 -11.70 -26.22
CA ASP A 72 1.50 -12.01 -25.65
C ASP A 72 1.43 -11.37 -24.24
N ILE A 73 1.37 -10.04 -24.19
CA ILE A 73 1.25 -9.26 -22.97
C ILE A 73 -0.24 -9.04 -22.77
N GLY A 74 -0.89 -10.11 -22.33
CA GLY A 74 -1.80 -9.96 -21.21
C GLY A 74 -1.03 -9.22 -20.13
N THR A 75 -1.11 -7.88 -20.15
CA THR A 75 -0.61 -6.98 -19.13
C THR A 75 -1.37 -7.39 -17.89
N LYS A 76 -0.86 -8.39 -17.16
CA LYS A 76 -1.49 -8.86 -15.93
C LYS A 76 -1.56 -7.60 -15.08
N PRO A 77 -2.75 -7.04 -14.83
CA PRO A 77 -2.85 -5.83 -14.03
C PRO A 77 -2.14 -6.18 -12.74
N VAL A 78 -1.24 -5.28 -12.31
CA VAL A 78 -0.65 -5.30 -10.97
C VAL A 78 -1.77 -5.75 -10.06
N ARG A 79 -1.66 -6.96 -9.47
CA ARG A 79 -2.74 -7.58 -8.71
C ARG A 79 -3.29 -6.50 -7.79
N SER A 80 -4.55 -6.11 -8.00
CA SER A 80 -5.22 -5.13 -7.15
C SER A 80 -5.00 -5.59 -5.71
N CYS A 81 -4.22 -4.81 -4.95
CA CYS A 81 -3.95 -5.12 -3.55
C CYS A 81 -5.18 -4.88 -2.65
N TYR A 82 -6.27 -4.44 -3.26
CA TYR A 82 -7.55 -4.21 -2.61
C TYR A 82 -8.44 -5.44 -2.73
N VAL A 83 -9.07 -5.79 -1.61
CA VAL A 83 -9.81 -7.04 -1.38
C VAL A 83 -11.29 -6.92 -1.77
N GLY A 84 -11.79 -5.70 -2.01
CA GLY A 84 -13.20 -5.40 -2.25
C GLY A 84 -13.71 -5.73 -3.66
N THR A 85 -15.03 -5.74 -3.81
CA THR A 85 -15.68 -6.00 -5.11
C THR A 85 -15.83 -4.76 -5.98
N ASN A 86 -15.57 -3.55 -5.45
CA ASN A 86 -15.83 -2.25 -6.10
C ASN A 86 -17.28 -2.03 -6.56
N ASP A 87 -18.24 -2.76 -6.01
CA ASP A 87 -19.62 -2.58 -6.43
C ASP A 87 -20.14 -1.20 -5.96
N PRO A 88 -20.48 -0.28 -6.87
CA PRO A 88 -20.84 1.09 -6.49
C PRO A 88 -22.10 1.12 -5.62
N GLN A 89 -23.02 0.17 -5.81
CA GLN A 89 -24.24 0.03 -5.01
C GLN A 89 -23.94 -0.35 -3.55
N VAL A 90 -22.97 -1.25 -3.32
CA VAL A 90 -22.56 -1.66 -1.98
C VAL A 90 -21.88 -0.50 -1.26
N ILE A 91 -20.98 0.20 -1.96
CA ILE A 91 -20.30 1.39 -1.43
C ILE A 91 -21.32 2.47 -1.06
N MET A 92 -22.29 2.77 -1.93
CA MET A 92 -23.34 3.74 -1.65
C MET A 92 -24.22 3.34 -0.46
N HIS A 93 -24.56 2.05 -0.33
CA HIS A 93 -25.31 1.56 0.82
C HIS A 93 -24.54 1.76 2.13
N LEU A 94 -23.26 1.41 2.15
CA LEU A 94 -22.38 1.59 3.31
C LEU A 94 -22.20 3.07 3.66
N ILE A 95 -22.08 3.95 2.66
CA ILE A 95 -22.05 5.41 2.88
C ILE A 95 -23.33 5.88 3.58
N ARG A 96 -24.50 5.51 3.04
CA ARG A 96 -25.79 5.92 3.61
C ARG A 96 -25.97 5.38 5.02
N GLN A 97 -25.58 4.13 5.26
CA GLN A 97 -25.63 3.51 6.59
C GLN A 97 -24.68 4.18 7.58
N ALA A 98 -23.48 4.55 7.15
CA ALA A 98 -22.54 5.26 8.01
C ALA A 98 -23.06 6.66 8.36
N GLU A 99 -23.66 7.38 7.40
CA GLU A 99 -24.26 8.70 7.61
C GLU A 99 -25.46 8.66 8.57
N THR A 100 -26.32 7.64 8.49
CA THR A 100 -27.43 7.49 9.45
C THR A 100 -26.93 7.16 10.86
N LEU A 101 -25.84 6.41 10.99
CA LEU A 101 -25.20 6.15 12.28
C LEU A 101 -24.49 7.40 12.83
N GLU A 102 -23.89 8.23 11.97
CA GLU A 102 -23.31 9.52 12.35
C GLU A 102 -24.37 10.50 12.86
N SER A 103 -25.51 10.61 12.16
CA SER A 103 -26.60 11.48 12.58
C SER A 103 -27.29 10.97 13.85
N GLY A 104 -27.35 9.65 14.06
CA GLY A 104 -27.81 9.02 15.29
C GLY A 104 -26.83 9.08 16.47
N GLY A 105 -25.65 9.71 16.32
CA GLY A 105 -24.65 9.83 17.38
C GLY A 105 -23.89 8.54 17.71
N LEU A 106 -24.08 7.47 16.95
CA LEU A 106 -23.44 6.16 17.13
C LEU A 106 -22.05 6.13 16.48
N PHE A 107 -21.18 7.07 16.86
CA PHE A 107 -19.91 7.32 16.18
C PHE A 107 -18.97 6.12 16.10
N ARG A 108 -18.97 5.21 17.08
CA ARG A 108 -18.14 3.99 17.01
C ARG A 108 -18.62 3.02 15.95
N ARG A 109 -19.94 2.86 15.81
CA ARG A 109 -20.56 2.00 14.79
C ARG A 109 -20.42 2.65 13.41
N ALA A 110 -20.59 3.96 13.30
CA ALA A 110 -20.31 4.67 12.06
C ALA A 110 -18.86 4.48 11.61
N ALA A 111 -17.88 4.55 12.54
CA ALA A 111 -16.47 4.34 12.23
C ALA A 111 -16.14 2.93 11.69
N THR A 112 -16.89 1.89 12.08
CA THR A 112 -16.70 0.54 11.53
C THR A 112 -17.24 0.45 10.11
N VAL A 113 -18.43 1.01 9.86
CA VAL A 113 -19.05 1.03 8.52
C VAL A 113 -18.22 1.86 7.53
N TRP A 114 -17.62 2.98 7.96
CA TRP A 114 -16.66 3.72 7.13
C TRP A 114 -15.43 2.89 6.74
N MET A 115 -15.00 1.97 7.60
CA MET A 115 -13.90 1.06 7.27
C MET A 115 -14.33 -0.02 6.26
N GLU A 116 -15.57 -0.49 6.35
CA GLU A 116 -16.15 -1.42 5.38
C GLU A 116 -16.24 -0.76 4.00
N ALA A 117 -16.76 0.47 3.91
CA ALA A 117 -16.77 1.24 2.66
C ALA A 117 -15.36 1.43 2.06
N PHE A 118 -14.35 1.63 2.91
CA PHE A 118 -12.95 1.70 2.49
C PHE A 118 -12.38 0.36 1.99
N ARG A 119 -12.83 -0.77 2.52
CA ARG A 119 -12.39 -2.09 2.00
C ARG A 119 -12.97 -2.35 0.62
N GLU A 120 -14.20 -1.89 0.39
CA GLU A 120 -14.90 -2.06 -0.88
C GLU A 120 -14.41 -1.13 -1.98
N SER A 121 -13.94 0.08 -1.68
CA SER A 121 -13.51 1.05 -2.71
C SER A 121 -12.04 0.91 -3.11
N HIS A 122 -11.76 0.92 -4.41
CA HIS A 122 -10.40 0.90 -4.97
C HIS A 122 -9.96 2.29 -5.48
N ILE A 123 -10.86 3.27 -5.47
CA ILE A 123 -10.57 4.64 -5.91
C ILE A 123 -9.82 5.39 -4.78
N PRO A 124 -8.58 5.88 -5.02
CA PRO A 124 -7.74 6.45 -3.97
C PRO A 124 -8.31 7.73 -3.32
N SER A 125 -9.05 8.55 -4.07
CA SER A 125 -9.69 9.76 -3.54
C SER A 125 -10.84 9.44 -2.56
N GLU A 126 -11.67 8.45 -2.88
CA GLU A 126 -12.76 8.01 -1.99
C GLU A 126 -12.20 7.36 -0.71
N ARG A 127 -11.13 6.57 -0.87
CA ARG A 127 -10.45 5.91 0.25
C ARG A 127 -9.93 6.92 1.27
N SER A 128 -9.27 7.99 0.82
CA SER A 128 -8.79 9.03 1.74
C SER A 128 -9.96 9.77 2.42
N ALA A 129 -11.07 9.99 1.72
CA ALA A 129 -12.28 10.57 2.29
C ALA A 129 -12.91 9.68 3.38
N PHE A 130 -13.02 8.37 3.16
CA PHE A 130 -13.55 7.43 4.15
C PHE A 130 -12.69 7.36 5.41
N LEU A 131 -11.36 7.36 5.26
CA LEU A 131 -10.44 7.43 6.40
C LEU A 131 -10.62 8.72 7.21
N ALA A 132 -10.76 9.87 6.54
CA ALA A 132 -10.99 11.15 7.20
C ALA A 132 -12.32 11.18 7.98
N ARG A 133 -13.41 10.62 7.40
CA ARG A 133 -14.70 10.49 8.09
C ARG A 133 -14.62 9.55 9.29
N ARG A 134 -13.96 8.40 9.14
CA ARG A 134 -13.70 7.46 10.24
C ARG A 134 -12.96 8.12 11.39
N GLU A 135 -11.89 8.86 11.10
CA GLU A 135 -11.13 9.57 12.13
C GLU A 135 -12.00 10.58 12.88
N ARG A 136 -12.83 11.35 12.15
CA ARG A 136 -13.80 12.29 12.75
C ARG A 136 -14.76 11.58 13.70
N CYS A 137 -15.31 10.43 13.29
CA CYS A 137 -16.14 9.59 14.14
C CYS A 137 -15.39 9.15 15.41
N LEU A 138 -14.16 8.65 15.27
CA LEU A 138 -13.38 8.19 16.42
C LEU A 138 -13.08 9.33 17.40
N ARG A 139 -12.74 10.53 16.90
CA ARG A 139 -12.54 11.74 17.71
C ARG A 139 -13.81 12.10 18.49
N LYS A 140 -14.99 12.08 17.86
CA LYS A 140 -16.28 12.33 18.54
C LYS A 140 -16.69 11.22 19.52
N SER A 141 -16.27 9.98 19.27
CA SER A 141 -16.58 8.82 20.11
C SER A 141 -15.68 8.68 21.34
N ARG A 142 -14.62 9.48 21.42
CA ARG A 142 -13.69 9.49 22.54
C ARG A 142 -14.47 10.04 23.74
N LYS A 143 -14.66 9.22 24.77
CA LYS A 143 -15.29 9.68 26.00
C LYS A 143 -14.46 10.86 26.52
N TYR A 144 -15.14 11.95 26.85
CA TYR A 144 -14.56 12.98 27.70
C TYR A 144 -14.16 12.27 29.00
N VAL A 145 -12.86 12.14 29.24
CA VAL A 145 -12.38 11.73 30.57
C VAL A 145 -12.68 12.93 31.44
N ALA A 146 -13.75 12.86 32.23
CA ALA A 146 -14.07 13.87 33.23
C ALA A 146 -12.80 14.10 34.08
N SER A 147 -12.34 15.35 34.16
CA SER A 147 -11.16 15.72 34.92
C SER A 147 -11.41 15.43 36.40
N GLY A 148 -10.97 14.26 36.86
CA GLY A 148 -10.50 13.96 38.22
C GLY A 148 -11.38 14.23 39.46
N SER A 149 -12.55 14.85 39.39
CA SER A 149 -13.20 15.38 40.60
C SER A 149 -14.59 14.84 40.94
N GLU A 150 -15.08 13.78 40.32
CA GLU A 150 -16.38 13.20 40.73
C GLU A 150 -16.57 11.78 40.19
N TRP A 151 -15.93 10.83 40.85
CA TRP A 151 -16.29 9.41 40.75
C TRP A 151 -16.45 8.88 42.17
N TYR A 152 -17.65 9.01 42.73
CA TYR A 152 -18.02 8.18 43.88
C TYR A 152 -18.32 6.78 43.35
N LEU A 153 -17.32 5.90 43.45
CA LEU A 153 -17.53 4.46 43.33
C LEU A 153 -18.63 4.05 44.33
N SER A 154 -19.64 3.37 43.82
CA SER A 154 -20.68 2.73 44.64
C SER A 154 -19.99 1.71 45.56
N GLY A 155 -19.78 2.08 46.83
CA GLY A 155 -19.09 1.22 47.79
C GLY A 155 -18.44 1.91 48.98
N ASN A 156 -18.16 3.22 48.91
CA ASN A 156 -17.60 3.93 50.06
C ASN A 156 -18.71 4.44 51.00
N TYR A 157 -19.27 3.53 51.79
CA TYR A 157 -19.99 3.89 53.00
C TYR A 157 -18.98 4.42 54.02
N VAL A 158 -19.02 5.74 54.27
CA VAL A 158 -18.34 6.35 55.42
C VAL A 158 -19.40 6.48 56.49
N GLY A 159 -19.45 5.49 57.40
CA GLY A 159 -20.28 5.55 58.58
C GLY A 159 -19.88 6.75 59.45
N SER A 160 -20.91 7.38 60.01
CA SER A 160 -20.90 8.54 60.91
C SER A 160 -19.89 8.48 62.03
#